data_AF-A0A954WSJ3-F1
#
_entry.id   AF-A0A954WSJ3-F1
#
_cell.length_a   1.000
_cell.length_b   1.000
_cell.length_c   1.000
_cell.angle_alpha   90.00
_cell.angle_beta   90.00
_cell.angle_gamma   90.00
#
_symmetry.space_group_name_H-M   'P 1'
#
loop_
_entity.id
_entity.type
_entity.pdbx_description
1 polymer ?
#
loop_
_entity_poly.entity_id
_entity_poly.type
_entity_poly.pdbx_seq_one_letter_code
_entity_poly.pdbx_strand_id
1 'polypeptide(L)'
;AMRRILIESVRQKNAQKRGGDFQRIQLDAVDPESRSRDDKLLALDSALDRLEQIDASKAQLVKLRFFSGLTIVEAAQAMGISLATAERSWAFSRAWLQTAMRAE
;
A
#
# COMPACT_ATOMS: atom_id res chain seq x y z
N ALA A 1 7.99 3.54 -9.51
CA ALA A 1 7.06 4.35 -10.32
C ALA A 1 5.59 4.06 -9.99
N MET A 2 5.14 2.79 -10.05
CA MET A 2 3.73 2.39 -9.87
C MET A 2 3.13 2.75 -8.49
N ARG A 3 3.86 2.54 -7.39
CA ARG A 3 3.49 2.97 -6.02
C ARG A 3 3.08 4.45 -5.99
N ARG A 4 3.94 5.33 -6.52
CA ARG A 4 3.76 6.78 -6.50
C ARG A 4 2.53 7.22 -7.29
N ILE A 5 2.25 6.60 -8.44
CA ILE A 5 1.07 6.91 -9.27
C ILE A 5 -0.22 6.56 -8.53
N LEU A 6 -0.29 5.37 -7.91
CA LEU A 6 -1.46 4.94 -7.14
C LEU A 6 -1.71 5.85 -5.94
N ILE A 7 -0.67 6.18 -5.17
CA ILE A 7 -0.79 7.07 -4.01
C ILE A 7 -1.15 8.49 -4.43
N GLU A 8 -0.51 9.02 -5.47
CA GLU A 8 -0.79 10.40 -5.92
C GLU A 8 -2.22 10.52 -6.40
N SER A 9 -2.75 9.50 -7.09
CA SER A 9 -4.17 9.47 -7.49
C SER A 9 -5.11 9.50 -6.28
N VAL A 10 -4.77 8.80 -5.19
CA VAL A 10 -5.55 8.79 -3.95
C VAL A 10 -5.41 10.12 -3.20
N ARG A 11 -4.20 10.68 -3.10
CA ARG A 11 -3.94 11.98 -2.48
C ARG A 11 -4.64 13.10 -3.24
N GLN A 12 -4.55 13.13 -4.57
CA GLN A 12 -5.21 14.10 -5.43
C GLN A 12 -6.74 14.02 -5.29
N LYS A 13 -7.32 12.81 -5.27
CA LYS A 13 -8.76 12.62 -4.99
C LYS A 13 -9.15 13.16 -3.61
N ASN A 14 -8.35 12.92 -2.57
CA ASN A 14 -8.62 13.44 -1.23
C ASN A 14 -8.40 14.96 -1.12
N ALA A 15 -7.44 15.53 -1.85
CA ALA A 15 -7.17 16.96 -1.89
C ALA A 15 -8.24 17.75 -2.67
N GLN A 16 -8.66 17.24 -3.83
CA GLN A 16 -9.78 17.81 -4.61
C GLN A 16 -11.08 17.82 -3.80
N LYS A 17 -11.29 16.82 -2.94
CA LYS A 17 -12.42 16.78 -2.00
C LYS A 17 -12.30 17.80 -0.84
N ARG A 18 -11.10 18.32 -0.55
CA ARG A 18 -10.83 19.29 0.55
C ARG A 18 -10.80 20.77 0.10
N GLY A 19 -10.99 21.04 -1.20
CA GLY A 19 -11.29 22.38 -1.72
C GLY A 19 -10.08 23.11 -2.31
N GLY A 20 -10.21 23.42 -3.61
CA GLY A 20 -9.33 24.29 -4.40
C GLY A 20 -9.77 24.24 -5.85
N ASP A 21 -10.58 25.22 -6.25
CA ASP A 21 -11.31 25.40 -7.53
C ASP A 21 -12.49 24.45 -7.81
N PHE A 22 -13.70 25.03 -7.75
CA PHE A 22 -15.00 24.35 -7.74
C PHE A 22 -15.46 23.83 -9.12
N GLN A 23 -15.91 22.56 -9.14
CA GLN A 23 -17.22 22.17 -9.68
C GLN A 23 -17.87 21.21 -8.68
N ARG A 24 -18.94 21.66 -8.00
CA ARG A 24 -19.75 20.81 -7.09
C ARG A 24 -20.55 19.83 -7.92
N ILE A 25 -20.01 18.63 -8.15
CA ILE A 25 -20.80 17.47 -8.58
C ILE A 25 -21.49 16.92 -7.33
N GLN A 26 -22.80 16.68 -7.40
CA GLN A 26 -23.60 16.12 -6.31
C GLN A 26 -22.93 14.86 -5.74
N LEU A 27 -22.72 14.87 -4.42
CA LEU A 27 -21.97 13.89 -3.65
C LEU A 27 -22.77 12.61 -3.36
N ASP A 28 -23.61 12.16 -4.30
CA ASP A 28 -24.44 10.94 -4.14
C ASP A 28 -23.82 9.71 -4.83
N ALA A 29 -22.66 9.86 -5.49
CA ALA A 29 -22.08 8.82 -6.35
C ALA A 29 -20.69 8.32 -5.93
N VAL A 30 -20.20 8.64 -4.73
CA VAL A 30 -18.94 8.06 -4.21
C VAL A 30 -19.27 6.95 -3.23
N ASP A 31 -19.22 5.73 -3.74
CA ASP A 31 -19.40 4.50 -2.97
C ASP A 31 -18.54 4.53 -1.68
N PRO A 32 -19.14 4.40 -0.48
CA PRO A 32 -18.40 4.34 0.78
C PRO A 32 -17.34 3.22 0.81
N GLU A 33 -17.51 2.15 0.03
CA GLU A 33 -16.46 1.12 -0.11
C GLU A 33 -15.22 1.62 -0.86
N SER A 34 -15.38 2.55 -1.82
CA SER A 34 -14.24 3.19 -2.50
C SER A 34 -13.46 4.06 -1.53
N ARG A 35 -14.14 4.75 -0.61
CA ARG A 35 -13.48 5.60 0.40
C ARG A 35 -12.67 4.76 1.41
N SER A 36 -13.26 3.66 1.89
CA SER A 36 -12.56 2.72 2.78
C SER A 36 -11.33 2.09 2.11
N ARG A 37 -11.38 1.85 0.79
CA ARG A 37 -10.24 1.35 0.02
C ARG A 37 -9.12 2.38 -0.10
N ASP A 38 -9.45 3.63 -0.40
CA ASP A 38 -8.48 4.73 -0.52
C ASP A 38 -7.75 5.00 0.82
N ASP A 39 -8.49 5.02 1.92
CA ASP A 39 -7.93 5.24 3.27
C ASP A 39 -7.03 4.07 3.70
N LYS A 40 -7.42 2.83 3.39
CA LYS A 40 -6.57 1.64 3.62
C LYS A 40 -5.28 1.67 2.80
N LEU A 41 -5.33 2.17 1.57
CA LEU A 41 -4.15 2.29 0.71
C LEU A 41 -3.16 3.31 1.29
N LEU A 42 -3.66 4.44 1.79
CA LEU A 42 -2.86 5.46 2.48
C LEU A 42 -2.24 4.95 3.78
N ALA A 43 -2.99 4.23 4.61
CA ALA A 43 -2.48 3.63 5.84
C ALA A 43 -1.41 2.56 5.56
N LEU A 44 -1.63 1.72 4.54
CA LEU A 44 -0.64 0.75 4.07
C LEU A 44 0.63 1.44 3.59
N ASP A 45 0.49 2.57 2.91
CA ASP A 45 1.60 3.35 2.39
C ASP A 45 2.52 3.89 3.50
N SER A 46 1.93 4.54 4.50
CA SER A 46 2.63 5.05 5.69
C SER A 46 3.26 3.92 6.51
N ALA A 47 2.55 2.81 6.67
CA ALA A 47 3.07 1.63 7.36
C ALA A 47 4.26 1.01 6.60
N LEU A 48 4.22 0.99 5.27
CA LEU A 48 5.32 0.50 4.45
C LEU A 48 6.58 1.37 4.56
N ASP A 49 6.45 2.69 4.63
CA ASP A 49 7.60 3.58 4.86
C ASP A 49 8.27 3.30 6.21
N ARG A 50 7.47 3.01 7.25
CA ARG A 50 7.98 2.59 8.56
C ARG A 50 8.63 1.19 8.52
N LEU A 51 8.03 0.24 7.79
CA LEU A 51 8.62 -1.10 7.62
C LEU A 51 9.96 -1.03 6.89
N GLU A 52 10.10 -0.15 5.90
CA GLU A 52 11.34 0.06 5.15
C GLU A 52 12.49 0.56 6.02
N GLN A 53 12.19 1.37 7.05
CA GLN A 53 13.18 1.80 8.05
C GLN A 53 13.64 0.67 8.96
N ILE A 54 12.78 -0.34 9.21
CA ILE A 54 13.10 -1.50 10.05
C ILE A 54 13.84 -2.56 9.24
N ASP A 55 13.30 -2.89 8.07
CA ASP A 55 13.83 -3.92 7.17
C ASP A 55 13.41 -3.64 5.72
N ALA A 56 14.35 -3.08 4.96
CA ALA A 56 14.16 -2.74 3.56
C ALA A 56 13.85 -3.96 2.68
N SER A 57 14.41 -5.14 2.98
CA SER A 57 14.15 -6.36 2.20
C SER A 57 12.70 -6.82 2.39
N LYS A 58 12.18 -6.77 3.61
CA LYS A 58 10.78 -7.09 3.89
C LYS A 58 9.81 -6.10 3.26
N ALA A 59 10.12 -4.80 3.32
CA ALA A 59 9.33 -3.78 2.63
C ALA A 59 9.32 -3.99 1.11
N GLN A 60 10.48 -4.32 0.52
CA GLN A 60 10.59 -4.61 -0.91
C GLN A 60 9.76 -5.84 -1.32
N LEU A 61 9.77 -6.91 -0.50
CA LEU A 61 8.95 -8.10 -0.74
C LEU A 61 7.46 -7.74 -0.77
N VAL A 62 7.00 -6.90 0.17
CA VAL A 62 5.60 -6.45 0.16
C VAL A 62 5.30 -5.61 -1.08
N LYS A 63 6.20 -4.69 -1.45
CA LYS A 63 6.02 -3.85 -2.65
C LYS A 63 5.86 -4.69 -3.91
N LEU A 64 6.69 -5.73 -4.09
CA LEU A 64 6.63 -6.62 -5.24
C LEU A 64 5.30 -7.39 -5.32
N ARG A 65 4.79 -7.83 -4.17
CA ARG A 65 3.55 -8.60 -4.13
C ARG A 65 2.29 -7.75 -4.23
N PHE A 66 2.26 -6.61 -3.55
CA PHE A 66 1.07 -5.77 -3.47
C PHE A 66 0.92 -4.81 -4.66
N PHE A 67 2.01 -4.19 -5.12
CA PHE A 67 1.92 -3.17 -6.16
C PHE A 67 2.18 -3.72 -7.56
N SER A 68 3.09 -4.69 -7.71
CA SER A 68 3.35 -5.31 -9.02
C SER A 68 2.59 -6.62 -9.26
N GLY A 69 1.83 -7.10 -8.27
CA GLY A 69 0.99 -8.30 -8.43
C GLY A 69 1.76 -9.62 -8.52
N LEU A 70 3.05 -9.63 -8.17
CA LEU A 70 3.87 -10.84 -8.23
C LEU A 70 3.42 -11.87 -7.19
N THR A 71 3.48 -13.13 -7.58
CA THR A 71 3.40 -14.25 -6.65
C THR A 71 4.62 -14.24 -5.72
N ILE A 72 4.54 -15.00 -4.62
CA ILE A 72 5.67 -15.11 -3.69
C ILE A 72 6.89 -15.78 -4.32
N VAL A 73 6.67 -16.70 -5.27
CA VAL A 73 7.73 -17.38 -6.01
C VAL A 73 8.46 -16.40 -6.92
N GLU A 74 7.72 -15.62 -7.71
CA GLU A 74 8.29 -14.59 -8.59
C GLU A 74 8.99 -13.50 -7.79
N ALA A 75 8.43 -13.09 -6.65
CA ALA A 75 9.06 -12.11 -5.78
C ALA A 75 10.36 -12.64 -5.15
N ALA A 76 10.39 -13.92 -4.74
CA ALA A 76 11.60 -14.56 -4.24
C ALA A 76 12.70 -14.61 -5.31
N GLN A 77 12.34 -14.97 -6.55
CA GLN A 77 13.25 -14.97 -7.70
C GLN A 77 13.76 -13.57 -8.02
N ALA A 78 12.88 -12.57 -8.06
CA ALA A 78 13.24 -11.17 -8.32
C ALA A 78 14.19 -10.60 -7.23
N MET A 79 14.09 -11.11 -5.99
CA MET A 79 14.95 -10.71 -4.88
C MET A 79 16.20 -11.58 -4.72
N GLY A 80 16.35 -12.67 -5.47
CA GLY A 80 17.47 -13.60 -5.33
C GLY A 80 17.50 -14.35 -3.98
N ILE A 81 16.35 -14.55 -3.34
CA ILE A 81 16.23 -15.24 -2.05
C ILE A 81 15.50 -16.58 -2.20
N SER A 82 15.70 -17.49 -1.25
CA SER A 82 14.95 -18.76 -1.25
C SER A 82 13.47 -18.53 -0.94
N LEU A 83 12.60 -19.39 -1.51
CA LEU A 83 11.16 -19.35 -1.28
C LEU A 83 10.81 -19.39 0.23
N ALA A 84 11.47 -20.27 0.99
CA ALA A 84 11.28 -20.36 2.44
C ALA A 84 11.65 -19.08 3.20
N THR A 85 12.59 -18.28 2.67
CA THR A 85 12.95 -16.97 3.23
C THR A 85 11.92 -15.92 2.87
N ALA A 86 11.43 -15.93 1.63
CA ALA A 86 10.34 -15.07 1.20
C ALA A 86 9.05 -15.34 2.00
N GLU A 87 8.70 -16.60 2.24
CA GLU A 87 7.52 -17.00 3.02
C GLU A 87 7.57 -16.50 4.46
N ARG A 88 8.70 -16.71 5.15
CA ARG A 88 8.89 -16.20 6.52
C ARG A 88 8.84 -14.68 6.57
N SER A 89 9.52 -14.02 5.62
CA SER A 89 9.54 -12.56 5.52
C SER A 89 8.15 -12.00 5.23
N TRP A 90 7.38 -12.67 4.37
CA TRP A 90 6.01 -12.31 4.05
C TRP A 90 5.08 -12.43 5.26
N ALA A 91 5.15 -13.56 5.98
CA ALA A 91 4.34 -13.79 7.18
C ALA A 91 4.59 -12.71 8.24
N PHE A 92 5.86 -12.40 8.51
CA PHE A 92 6.23 -11.30 9.41
C PHE A 92 5.69 -9.96 8.92
N SER A 93 5.93 -9.61 7.65
CA SER A 93 5.56 -8.31 7.11
C SER A 93 4.06 -8.09 7.16
N ARG A 94 3.27 -9.12 6.87
CA ARG A 94 1.80 -9.06 6.92
C ARG A 94 1.28 -8.85 8.34
N ALA A 95 1.83 -9.58 9.31
CA ALA A 95 1.45 -9.42 10.73
C ALA A 95 1.87 -8.04 11.28
N TRP A 96 3.05 -7.58 10.90
CA TRP A 96 3.57 -6.29 11.30
C TRP A 96 2.73 -5.15 10.72
N LEU A 97 2.42 -5.18 9.41
CA LEU A 97 1.59 -4.17 8.75
C LEU A 97 0.18 -4.10 9.34
N GLN A 98 -0.42 -5.25 9.67
CA GLN A 98 -1.73 -5.27 10.31
C GLN A 98 -1.71 -4.62 11.70
N THR A 99 -0.61 -4.77 12.44
CA THR A 99 -0.43 -4.11 13.73
C THR A 99 -0.19 -2.60 13.54
N ALA A 100 0.68 -2.24 12.60
CA ALA A 100 1.03 -0.85 12.33
C ALA A 100 -0.18 -0.01 11.85
N MET A 101 -1.02 -0.58 10.98
CA MET A 101 -2.23 0.07 10.47
C MET A 101 -3.39 0.14 11.48
N ARG A 102 -3.34 -0.65 12.57
CA ARG A 102 -4.34 -0.60 13.67
C ARG A 102 -4.00 0.45 14.72
N ALA A 103 -2.72 0.85 14.78
CA ALA A 103 -2.23 1.85 15.73
C ALA A 103 -2.39 3.29 15.22
N GLU A 104 -3.15 3.49 14.13
CA GLU A 104 -3.41 4.74 13.43
C GLU A 104 -4.92 5.02 13.44
#